data_AF-A0A9J6PLL9-F1
#
_entry.id   AF-A0A9J6PLL9-F1
#
_cell.length_a   1.000
_cell.length_b   1.000
_cell.length_c   1.000
_cell.angle_alpha   90.00
_cell.angle_beta   90.00
_cell.angle_gamma   90.00
#
_symmetry.space_group_name_H-M   'P 1'
#
loop_
_entity.id
_entity.type
_entity.pdbx_description
1 polymer ?
#
loop_
_entity_poly.entity_id
_entity_poly.type
_entity_poly.pdbx_seq_one_letter_code
_entity_poly.pdbx_strand_id
1 'polypeptide(L)'
;MAFIGSNLWDGFLTDMSGKFDSRVVELNTELQAALLDLQGDSSDPTLLAKYQSLSADYQVYRQTQSSVVKSYKDVATAIIANFR
;
A
#
# COMPACT_ATOMS: atom_id res chain seq x y z
N MET A 1 6.38 -7.76 38.37
CA MET A 1 7.23 -7.85 37.17
C MET A 1 6.45 -7.23 36.02
N ALA A 2 6.81 -6.00 35.62
CA ALA A 2 6.15 -5.30 34.53
C ALA A 2 6.75 -5.78 33.20
N PHE A 3 5.93 -6.42 32.38
CA PHE A 3 6.24 -6.77 30.99
C PHE A 3 6.15 -5.50 30.15
N ILE A 4 7.26 -4.77 30.08
CA ILE A 4 7.43 -3.60 29.21
C ILE A 4 8.27 -4.08 28.04
N GLY A 5 7.70 -4.22 26.84
CA GLY A 5 8.56 -4.47 25.69
C GLY A 5 7.94 -4.89 24.36
N SER A 6 6.73 -5.44 24.30
CA SER A 6 6.16 -5.84 23.01
C SER A 6 4.92 -5.00 22.67
N ASN A 7 4.87 -4.53 21.42
CA ASN A 7 3.65 -4.24 20.64
C ASN A 7 3.31 -2.78 20.31
N LEU A 8 3.97 -1.73 20.83
CA LEU A 8 3.66 -0.36 20.36
C LEU A 8 4.16 -0.14 18.93
N TRP A 9 5.38 -0.61 18.66
CA TRP A 9 6.03 -0.46 17.36
C TRP A 9 5.43 -1.41 16.31
N ASP A 10 5.13 -2.63 16.73
CA ASP A 10 4.40 -3.62 15.93
C ASP A 10 3.00 -3.08 15.61
N GLY A 11 2.26 -2.56 16.60
CA GLY A 11 0.94 -1.97 16.40
C GLY A 11 0.93 -0.76 15.45
N PHE A 12 1.92 0.14 15.52
CA PHE A 12 2.00 1.28 14.60
C PHE A 12 2.31 0.86 13.16
N LEU A 13 3.26 -0.07 12.97
CA LEU A 13 3.53 -0.61 11.64
C LEU A 13 2.36 -1.43 11.09
N THR A 14 1.71 -2.23 11.93
CA THR A 14 0.53 -3.01 11.55
C THR A 14 -0.63 -2.09 11.17
N ASP A 15 -0.89 -1.02 11.92
CA ASP A 15 -1.93 -0.03 11.59
C ASP A 15 -1.63 0.69 10.26
N MET A 16 -0.39 1.14 10.07
CA MET A 16 0.00 1.75 8.79
C MET A 16 -0.06 0.77 7.62
N SER A 17 0.41 -0.47 7.80
CA SER A 17 0.29 -1.53 6.79
C SER A 17 -1.17 -1.79 6.44
N GLY A 18 -2.05 -1.86 7.45
CA GLY A 18 -3.48 -2.06 7.27
C GLY A 18 -4.17 -0.95 6.48
N LYS A 19 -3.74 0.32 6.65
CA LYS A 19 -4.23 1.44 5.82
C LYS A 19 -3.77 1.33 4.37
N PHE A 20 -2.52 0.93 4.13
CA PHE A 20 -2.04 0.66 2.78
C PHE A 20 -2.80 -0.51 2.14
N ASP A 21 -3.02 -1.60 2.88
CA ASP A 21 -3.76 -2.77 2.39
C ASP A 21 -5.21 -2.40 2.02
N SER A 22 -5.87 -1.57 2.84
CA SER A 22 -7.22 -1.08 2.55
C SER A 22 -7.29 -0.31 1.23
N ARG A 23 -6.31 0.58 0.99
CA ARG A 23 -6.27 1.35 -0.26
C ARG A 23 -5.85 0.52 -1.47
N VAL A 24 -5.00 -0.50 -1.28
CA VAL A 24 -4.66 -1.48 -2.34
C VAL A 24 -5.87 -2.31 -2.73
N VAL A 25 -6.72 -2.69 -1.77
CA VAL A 25 -7.97 -3.42 -2.04
C VAL A 25 -8.95 -2.55 -2.83
N GLU A 26 -9.11 -1.26 -2.47
CA GLU A 26 -9.91 -0.32 -3.25
C GLU A 26 -9.39 -0.16 -4.69
N LEU A 27 -8.09 0.12 -4.86
CA LEU A 27 -7.45 0.27 -6.18
C LEU A 27 -7.60 -0.99 -7.04
N ASN A 28 -7.49 -2.19 -6.43
CA ASN A 28 -7.69 -3.45 -7.14
C ASN A 28 -9.17 -3.63 -7.56
N THR A 29 -10.10 -3.20 -6.72
CA THR A 29 -11.54 -3.23 -7.04
C THR A 29 -11.85 -2.26 -8.20
N GLU A 30 -11.32 -1.05 -8.16
CA GLU A 30 -11.44 -0.06 -9.25
C GLU A 30 -10.82 -0.57 -10.56
N LEU A 31 -9.65 -1.22 -10.48
CA LEU A 31 -8.98 -1.84 -11.63
C LEU A 31 -9.81 -2.97 -12.24
N GLN A 32 -10.38 -3.84 -11.41
CA GLN A 32 -11.24 -4.93 -11.87
C GLN A 32 -12.54 -4.42 -12.50
N ALA A 33 -13.15 -3.38 -11.93
CA ALA A 33 -14.31 -2.72 -12.52
C ALA A 33 -13.97 -2.12 -13.89
N ALA A 34 -12.85 -1.40 -14.01
CA ALA A 34 -12.40 -0.85 -15.28
C ALA A 34 -12.08 -1.95 -16.32
N LEU A 35 -11.55 -3.10 -15.87
CA LEU A 35 -11.29 -4.26 -16.74
C LEU A 35 -12.60 -4.90 -17.21
N LEU A 36 -13.60 -4.99 -16.34
CA LEU A 36 -14.93 -5.51 -16.68
C LEU A 36 -15.64 -4.61 -17.70
N ASP A 37 -15.58 -3.28 -17.49
CA ASP A 37 -16.11 -2.28 -18.43
C ASP A 37 -15.41 -2.40 -19.79
N LEU A 38 -14.08 -2.55 -19.78
CA LEU A 38 -13.28 -2.74 -20.99
C LEU A 38 -13.59 -4.07 -21.72
N GLN A 39 -13.93 -5.14 -20.99
CA GLN A 39 -14.36 -6.40 -21.61
C GLN A 39 -15.74 -6.26 -22.28
N GLY A 40 -16.61 -5.38 -21.76
CA GLY A 40 -17.92 -5.08 -22.35
C GLY A 40 -17.83 -4.21 -23.61
N ASP A 41 -16.89 -3.27 -23.65
CA ASP A 41 -16.62 -2.41 -24.81
C ASP A 41 -15.12 -2.20 -25.03
N SER A 42 -14.47 -3.19 -25.65
CA SER A 42 -13.02 -3.22 -25.83
C SER A 42 -12.48 -2.18 -26.81
N SER A 43 -13.36 -1.37 -27.41
CA SER A 43 -13.02 -0.38 -28.43
C SER A 43 -13.04 1.05 -27.90
N ASP A 44 -13.50 1.29 -26.66
CA ASP A 44 -13.54 2.63 -26.08
C ASP A 44 -12.15 3.08 -25.61
N PRO A 45 -11.52 4.07 -26.28
CA PRO A 45 -10.21 4.59 -25.87
C PRO A 45 -10.23 5.24 -24.48
N THR A 46 -11.39 5.67 -23.99
CA THR A 46 -11.57 6.22 -22.65
C THR A 46 -11.41 5.15 -21.58
N LEU A 47 -11.99 3.97 -21.80
CA LEU A 47 -11.87 2.82 -20.89
C LEU A 47 -10.44 2.29 -20.86
N LEU A 48 -9.77 2.25 -22.02
CA LEU A 48 -8.35 1.90 -22.11
C LEU A 48 -7.47 2.87 -21.33
N ALA A 49 -7.65 4.18 -21.52
CA ALA A 49 -6.89 5.19 -20.79
C ALA A 49 -7.11 5.08 -19.28
N LYS A 50 -8.35 4.85 -18.85
CA LYS A 50 -8.70 4.68 -17.44
C LYS A 50 -8.04 3.43 -16.84
N TYR A 51 -8.09 2.29 -17.52
CA TYR A 51 -7.42 1.05 -17.10
C TYR A 51 -5.90 1.24 -17.01
N GLN A 52 -5.29 1.88 -17.99
CA GLN A 52 -3.84 2.16 -17.98
C GLN A 52 -3.43 3.07 -16.82
N SER A 53 -4.21 4.13 -16.55
CA SER A 53 -3.98 5.01 -15.39
C SER A 53 -4.06 4.25 -14.08
N LEU A 54 -5.14 3.49 -13.87
CA LEU A 54 -5.34 2.68 -12.65
C LEU A 54 -4.24 1.63 -12.46
N SER A 55 -3.77 0.99 -13.53
CA SER A 55 -2.67 0.04 -13.48
C SER A 55 -1.35 0.71 -13.06
N ALA A 56 -1.05 1.90 -13.59
CA ALA A 56 0.14 2.66 -13.21
C ALA A 56 0.07 3.07 -11.73
N ASP A 57 -1.08 3.58 -11.29
CA ASP A 57 -1.33 3.96 -9.89
C ASP A 57 -1.18 2.77 -8.95
N TYR A 58 -1.70 1.59 -9.33
CA TYR A 58 -1.54 0.36 -8.55
C TYR A 58 -0.08 -0.05 -8.36
N GLN A 59 0.74 0.03 -9.43
CA GLN A 59 2.17 -0.26 -9.34
C GLN A 59 2.90 0.73 -8.42
N VAL A 60 2.61 2.03 -8.56
CA VAL A 60 3.18 3.09 -7.71
C VAL A 60 2.80 2.87 -6.26
N TYR A 61 1.54 2.49 -5.98
CA TYR A 61 1.06 2.27 -4.62
C TYR A 61 1.79 1.12 -3.93
N ARG A 62 2.00 0.00 -4.63
CA ARG A 62 2.74 -1.17 -4.12
C ARG A 62 4.21 -0.87 -3.87
N GLN A 63 4.83 -0.12 -4.78
CA GLN A 63 6.21 0.33 -4.61
C GLN A 63 6.35 1.28 -3.40
N THR A 64 5.37 2.16 -3.20
CA THR A 64 5.32 3.15 -2.12
C THR A 64 5.04 2.50 -0.76
N GLN A 65 4.15 1.52 -0.68
CA GLN A 65 3.91 0.75 0.54
C GLN A 65 5.22 0.17 1.09
N SER A 66 5.98 -0.50 0.21
CA SER A 66 7.25 -1.12 0.60
C SER A 66 8.31 -0.09 1.03
N SER A 67 8.39 1.05 0.36
CA SER A 67 9.36 2.11 0.69
C SER A 67 9.01 2.82 2.01
N VAL A 68 7.72 3.05 2.29
CA VAL A 68 7.25 3.64 3.54
C VAL A 68 7.48 2.72 4.73
N VAL A 69 7.12 1.43 4.61
CA VAL A 69 7.37 0.44 5.67
C VAL A 69 8.87 0.33 5.97
N LYS A 70 9.71 0.33 4.92
CA LYS A 70 11.16 0.34 5.08
C LYS A 70 11.66 1.58 5.81
N SER A 71 11.21 2.78 5.41
CA SER A 71 11.63 4.04 6.04
C SER A 71 11.31 4.06 7.54
N TYR A 72 10.12 3.58 7.95
CA TYR A 72 9.80 3.47 9.37
C TYR A 72 10.71 2.48 10.10
N LYS A 73 10.99 1.32 9.51
CA LYS A 73 11.93 0.33 10.08
C LYS A 73 13.33 0.90 10.24
N ASP A 74 13.80 1.68 9.28
CA ASP A 74 15.11 2.32 9.33
C ASP A 74 15.15 3.38 10.46
N VAL A 75 14.10 4.19 10.62
CA VAL A 75 13.97 5.17 11.72
C VAL A 75 14.01 4.48 13.08
N ALA A 76 13.27 3.39 13.27
CA ALA A 76 13.28 2.68 14.55
C ALA A 76 14.61 1.99 14.85
N THR A 77 15.24 1.43 13.83
CA THR A 77 16.59 0.86 13.97
C THR A 77 17.58 1.95 14.37
N ALA A 78 17.49 3.15 13.77
CA ALA A 78 18.32 4.30 14.13
C ALA A 78 18.07 4.78 15.56
N ILE A 79 16.81 4.84 16.01
CA ILE A 79 16.47 5.14 17.40
C ILE A 79 17.16 4.12 18.33
N ILE A 80 16.93 2.82 18.11
CA ILE A 80 17.53 1.75 18.94
C ILE A 80 19.07 1.84 18.97
N ALA A 81 19.69 2.13 17.83
CA ALA A 81 21.14 2.28 17.73
C ALA A 81 21.69 3.48 18.52
N ASN A 82 20.96 4.59 18.59
CA ASN A 82 21.35 5.76 19.37
C ASN A 82 21.16 5.58 20.89
N PHE A 83 20.40 4.57 21.32
CA PHE A 83 20.20 4.20 22.74
C PHE A 83 21.08 3.00 23.18
N ARG A 84 22.04 2.56 22.36
CA ARG A 84 23.10 1.61 22.74
C ARG A 84 24.32 2.33 23.32
#